data_AF-A0A0D3GDN0-F1
#
_entry.id   AF-A0A0D3GDN0-F1
#
_cell.length_a   1.000
_cell.length_b   1.000
_cell.length_c   1.000
_cell.angle_alpha   90.00
_cell.angle_beta   90.00
_cell.angle_gamma   90.00
#
_symmetry.space_group_name_H-M   'P 1'
#
loop_
_entity.id
_entity.type
_entity.pdbx_description
1 polymer ?
#
loop_
_entity_poly.entity_id
_entity_poly.type
_entity_poly.pdbx_seq_one_letter_code
_entity_poly.pdbx_strand_id
1 'polypeptide(L)'
;MENPSSYVRSNVAGLVSLLESCKDADPQPAVVWASSSSVYGLNDAVPFSEAHRTDKPASLYAATKKAGEAITHTYNHIYGLSITGLRFFTVYGPWGRPDMAYFFFTRNILQGKPVTVYRGRDHVDIARDFTYIDDIVRGCLAALDTAGRSTGGGGRKRGAAPYRIFNLGNTSPVTVPALVAMLERCLMVKARRHVVEMPGNGDVPFTHANISLAREQLGYKPTTSLEMGLKKFVRWYLSYYGYNRGTHAFRNHL
;
A
#
# COMPACT_ATOMS: atom_id res chain seq x y z
N MET A 1 -12.77 15.28 3.00
CA MET A 1 -12.86 14.10 2.11
C MET A 1 -13.48 14.57 0.80
N GLU A 2 -12.79 14.37 -0.32
CA GLU A 2 -13.30 14.74 -1.64
C GLU A 2 -13.96 13.51 -2.29
N ASN A 3 -15.13 13.70 -2.91
CA ASN A 3 -15.88 12.69 -3.67
C ASN A 3 -16.01 11.29 -3.00
N PRO A 4 -16.69 11.18 -1.83
CA PRO A 4 -16.82 9.92 -1.08
C PRO A 4 -17.49 8.80 -1.88
N SER A 5 -18.43 9.13 -2.76
CA SER A 5 -19.15 8.18 -3.62
C SER A 5 -18.24 7.39 -4.54
N SER A 6 -17.11 7.97 -4.97
CA SER A 6 -16.13 7.29 -5.81
C SER A 6 -15.53 6.06 -5.14
N TYR A 7 -15.30 6.11 -3.82
CA TYR A 7 -14.77 4.97 -3.06
C TYR A 7 -15.76 3.82 -3.01
N VAL A 8 -17.04 4.08 -2.77
CA VAL A 8 -18.07 3.04 -2.73
C VAL A 8 -18.27 2.41 -4.11
N ARG A 9 -18.39 3.24 -5.15
CA ARG A 9 -18.56 2.76 -6.52
C ARG A 9 -17.39 1.89 -6.97
N SER A 10 -16.15 2.34 -6.78
CA SER A 10 -14.97 1.62 -7.24
C SER A 10 -14.61 0.43 -6.36
N ASN A 11 -14.56 0.61 -5.03
CA ASN A 11 -14.05 -0.42 -4.12
C ASN A 11 -15.09 -1.49 -3.77
N VAL A 12 -16.38 -1.14 -3.76
CA VAL A 12 -17.46 -2.05 -3.37
C VAL A 12 -18.18 -2.57 -4.61
N ALA A 13 -18.86 -1.69 -5.35
CA ALA A 13 -19.66 -2.12 -6.51
C ALA A 13 -18.79 -2.71 -7.63
N GLY A 14 -17.63 -2.12 -7.89
CA GLY A 14 -16.65 -2.66 -8.84
C GLY A 14 -16.12 -4.04 -8.45
N LEU A 15 -15.82 -4.25 -7.17
CA LEU A 15 -15.38 -5.56 -6.66
C LEU A 15 -16.47 -6.62 -6.81
N VAL A 16 -17.71 -6.31 -6.43
CA VAL A 16 -18.86 -7.23 -6.61
C VAL A 16 -19.06 -7.58 -8.08
N SER A 17 -18.98 -6.61 -8.99
CA SER A 17 -19.14 -6.86 -10.43
C SER A 17 -18.09 -7.83 -10.97
N LEU A 18 -16.84 -7.71 -10.51
CA LEU A 18 -15.76 -8.64 -10.86
C LEU A 18 -16.01 -10.03 -10.27
N LEU A 19 -16.43 -10.11 -9.01
CA LEU A 19 -16.71 -11.39 -8.35
C LEU A 19 -17.89 -12.14 -8.98
N GLU A 20 -18.93 -11.43 -9.43
CA GLU A 20 -20.03 -12.02 -10.21
C GLU A 20 -19.50 -12.64 -11.51
N SER A 21 -18.61 -11.94 -12.22
CA SER A 21 -17.97 -12.46 -13.43
C SER A 21 -17.11 -13.70 -13.14
N CYS A 22 -16.36 -13.70 -12.03
CA CYS A 22 -15.56 -14.85 -11.61
C CYS A 22 -16.43 -16.05 -11.18
N LYS A 23 -17.57 -15.79 -10.54
CA LYS A 23 -18.52 -16.81 -10.10
C LYS A 23 -19.10 -17.59 -11.29
N ASP A 24 -19.39 -16.89 -12.39
CA ASP A 24 -20.05 -17.46 -13.57
C ASP A 24 -19.05 -18.09 -14.57
N ALA A 25 -17.75 -17.87 -14.39
CA ALA A 25 -16.71 -18.49 -15.21
C ALA A 25 -16.56 -19.99 -14.95
N ASP A 26 -16.20 -20.75 -16.00
CA ASP A 26 -15.89 -22.18 -15.92
C ASP A 26 -14.59 -22.50 -16.70
N PRO A 27 -13.51 -22.94 -16.03
CA PRO A 27 -13.39 -23.07 -14.58
C PRO A 27 -13.39 -21.72 -13.87
N GLN A 28 -13.94 -21.67 -12.66
CA GLN A 28 -13.85 -20.48 -11.80
C GLN A 28 -12.38 -20.15 -11.48
N PRO A 29 -11.93 -18.89 -11.65
CA PRO A 29 -10.56 -18.51 -11.39
C PRO A 29 -10.27 -18.43 -9.89
N ALA A 30 -9.00 -18.47 -9.52
CA ALA A 30 -8.54 -17.94 -8.25
C ALA A 30 -8.43 -16.41 -8.34
N VAL A 31 -8.77 -15.71 -7.25
CA VAL A 31 -8.79 -14.24 -7.23
C VAL A 31 -7.81 -13.73 -6.18
N VAL A 32 -6.83 -12.94 -6.62
CA VAL A 32 -5.97 -12.15 -5.73
C VAL A 32 -6.39 -10.69 -5.82
N TRP A 33 -6.66 -10.05 -4.68
CA TRP A 33 -7.18 -8.69 -4.66
C TRP A 33 -6.50 -7.79 -3.62
N ALA A 34 -6.54 -6.49 -3.88
CA ALA A 34 -5.89 -5.47 -3.06
C ALA A 34 -6.78 -4.98 -1.91
N SER A 35 -6.53 -5.48 -0.70
CA SER A 35 -6.94 -4.84 0.55
C SER A 35 -5.93 -3.74 0.91
N SER A 36 -5.88 -3.30 2.16
CA SER A 36 -4.95 -2.28 2.63
C SER A 36 -4.68 -2.40 4.11
N SER A 37 -3.48 -2.03 4.56
CA SER A 37 -3.17 -1.89 5.99
C SER A 37 -4.09 -0.89 6.71
N SER A 38 -4.77 0.02 5.98
CA SER A 38 -5.72 0.97 6.56
C SER A 38 -6.89 0.30 7.29
N VAL A 39 -7.21 -0.98 6.98
CA VAL A 39 -8.27 -1.72 7.68
C VAL A 39 -7.96 -1.94 9.16
N TYR A 40 -6.68 -1.87 9.57
CA TYR A 40 -6.29 -1.90 10.97
C TYR A 40 -6.74 -0.64 11.74
N GLY A 41 -7.01 0.46 11.03
CA GLY A 41 -7.66 1.64 11.57
C GLY A 41 -7.02 2.14 12.88
N LEU A 42 -7.85 2.26 13.92
CA LEU A 42 -7.46 2.77 15.24
C LEU A 42 -6.89 1.69 16.18
N ASN A 43 -6.24 0.65 15.63
CA ASN A 43 -5.58 -0.35 16.45
C ASN A 43 -4.24 0.19 16.98
N ASP A 44 -4.00 -0.01 18.28
CA ASP A 44 -2.75 0.36 18.93
C ASP A 44 -1.74 -0.81 19.00
N ALA A 45 -2.21 -2.04 18.77
CA ALA A 45 -1.38 -3.25 18.85
C ALA A 45 -0.48 -3.40 17.62
N VAL A 46 0.83 -3.25 17.82
CA VAL A 46 1.86 -3.37 16.77
C VAL A 46 2.91 -4.45 17.13
N PRO A 47 3.49 -5.17 16.16
CA PRO A 47 3.22 -5.09 14.72
C PRO A 47 1.81 -5.60 14.36
N PHE A 48 1.19 -5.01 13.34
CA PHE A 48 -0.15 -5.41 12.90
C PHE A 48 -0.13 -6.83 12.33
N SER A 49 -0.92 -7.71 12.94
CA SER A 49 -1.10 -9.10 12.52
C SER A 49 -2.44 -9.28 11.82
N GLU A 50 -2.52 -10.22 10.87
CA GLU A 50 -3.76 -10.60 10.20
C GLU A 50 -4.83 -11.11 11.18
N ALA A 51 -4.41 -11.60 12.35
CA ALA A 51 -5.28 -12.02 13.46
C ALA A 51 -5.90 -10.84 14.23
N HIS A 52 -5.40 -9.61 14.08
CA HIS A 52 -5.97 -8.46 14.78
C HIS A 52 -7.36 -8.09 14.21
N ARG A 53 -8.26 -7.68 15.10
CA ARG A 53 -9.58 -7.15 14.75
C ARG A 53 -9.44 -5.89 13.91
N THR A 54 -10.38 -5.66 12.99
CA THR A 54 -10.32 -4.57 11.99
C THR A 54 -11.66 -3.84 11.90
N ASP A 55 -12.35 -3.74 13.05
CA ASP A 55 -13.73 -3.26 13.16
C ASP A 55 -13.82 -1.74 13.43
N LYS A 56 -12.67 -1.06 13.54
CA LYS A 56 -12.57 0.38 13.85
C LYS A 56 -11.81 1.15 12.75
N PRO A 57 -12.32 1.20 11.50
CA PRO A 57 -11.66 1.90 10.40
C PRO A 57 -11.57 3.41 10.67
N ALA A 58 -10.40 4.00 10.43
CA ALA A 58 -10.15 5.43 10.65
C ALA A 58 -10.61 6.34 9.50
N SER A 59 -11.05 5.76 8.37
CA SER A 59 -11.48 6.49 7.16
C SER A 59 -12.51 5.71 6.34
N LEU A 60 -13.24 6.41 5.46
CA LEU A 60 -14.16 5.76 4.50
C LEU A 60 -13.41 4.79 3.58
N TYR A 61 -12.20 5.15 3.14
CA TYR A 61 -11.35 4.25 2.36
C TYR A 61 -11.11 2.94 3.11
N ALA A 62 -10.69 3.01 4.39
CA ALA A 62 -10.50 1.84 5.23
C ALA A 62 -11.78 1.01 5.39
N ALA A 63 -12.92 1.68 5.61
CA ALA A 63 -14.22 1.02 5.71
C ALA A 63 -14.59 0.26 4.41
N THR A 64 -14.39 0.87 3.24
CA THR A 64 -14.67 0.19 1.96
C THR A 64 -13.73 -0.99 1.68
N LYS A 65 -12.45 -0.89 2.06
CA LYS A 65 -11.52 -2.03 1.99
C LYS A 65 -11.92 -3.15 2.93
N LYS A 66 -12.36 -2.82 4.15
CA LYS A 66 -12.85 -3.82 5.11
C LYS A 66 -14.14 -4.48 4.63
N ALA A 67 -15.06 -3.71 4.04
CA ALA A 67 -16.25 -4.26 3.40
C ALA A 67 -15.87 -5.25 2.28
N GLY A 68 -14.85 -4.95 1.48
CA GLY A 68 -14.30 -5.87 0.49
C GLY A 68 -13.84 -7.21 1.07
N GLU A 69 -13.22 -7.22 2.26
CA GLU A 69 -12.85 -8.48 2.95
C GLU A 69 -14.10 -9.27 3.36
N ALA A 70 -15.13 -8.62 3.88
CA ALA A 70 -16.37 -9.30 4.24
C ALA A 70 -17.11 -9.85 3.00
N ILE A 71 -17.19 -9.06 1.93
CA ILE A 71 -17.82 -9.44 0.66
C ILE A 71 -17.09 -10.64 0.05
N THR A 72 -15.77 -10.56 -0.07
CA THR A 72 -14.99 -11.65 -0.67
C THR A 72 -15.07 -12.94 0.14
N HIS A 73 -15.08 -12.86 1.47
CA HIS A 73 -15.35 -14.01 2.33
C HIS A 73 -16.70 -14.67 1.98
N THR A 74 -17.76 -13.87 1.80
CA THR A 74 -19.09 -14.38 1.40
C THR A 74 -19.04 -15.10 0.05
N TYR A 75 -18.34 -14.56 -0.94
CA TYR A 75 -18.19 -15.20 -2.25
C TYR A 75 -17.40 -16.52 -2.18
N ASN A 76 -16.33 -16.58 -1.40
CA ASN A 76 -15.64 -17.85 -1.11
C ASN A 76 -16.58 -18.85 -0.41
N HIS A 77 -17.32 -18.39 0.60
CA HIS A 77 -18.18 -19.24 1.40
C HIS A 77 -19.33 -19.85 0.59
N ILE A 78 -20.06 -19.02 -0.18
CA ILE A 78 -21.27 -19.41 -0.91
C ILE A 78 -20.93 -20.08 -2.25
N TYR A 79 -19.98 -19.52 -3.00
CA TYR A 79 -19.72 -19.93 -4.38
C TYR A 79 -18.44 -20.75 -4.55
N GLY A 80 -17.58 -20.86 -3.53
CA GLY A 80 -16.36 -21.67 -3.62
C GLY A 80 -15.24 -21.02 -4.42
N LEU A 81 -15.22 -19.69 -4.56
CA LEU A 81 -14.08 -18.99 -5.16
C LEU A 81 -12.86 -19.07 -4.25
N SER A 82 -11.70 -19.48 -4.77
CA SER A 82 -10.43 -19.33 -4.06
C SER A 82 -10.02 -17.86 -4.08
N ILE A 83 -9.87 -17.27 -2.90
CA ILE A 83 -9.62 -15.83 -2.77
C ILE A 83 -8.45 -15.58 -1.83
N THR A 84 -7.56 -14.69 -2.25
CA THR A 84 -6.47 -14.16 -1.43
C THR A 84 -6.52 -12.63 -1.39
N GLY A 85 -6.74 -12.06 -0.21
CA GLY A 85 -6.67 -10.62 0.03
C GLY A 85 -5.28 -10.19 0.48
N LEU A 86 -4.72 -9.15 -0.16
CA LEU A 86 -3.41 -8.61 0.17
C LEU A 86 -3.55 -7.25 0.84
N ARG A 87 -3.20 -7.15 2.12
CA ARG A 87 -3.14 -5.88 2.87
C ARG A 87 -1.81 -5.22 2.59
N PHE A 88 -1.80 -4.32 1.61
CA PHE A 88 -0.60 -3.53 1.30
C PHE A 88 -0.35 -2.47 2.36
N PHE A 89 0.91 -2.40 2.79
CA PHE A 89 1.46 -1.26 3.53
C PHE A 89 1.93 -0.18 2.53
N THR A 90 2.73 0.80 2.98
CA THR A 90 3.03 1.98 2.14
C THR A 90 3.94 1.59 0.98
N VAL A 91 3.37 1.43 -0.21
CA VAL A 91 4.13 1.06 -1.41
C VAL A 91 4.80 2.29 -2.04
N TYR A 92 6.07 2.16 -2.40
CA TYR A 92 6.81 3.22 -3.09
C TYR A 92 7.72 2.68 -4.19
N GLY A 93 8.07 3.53 -5.15
CA GLY A 93 8.99 3.21 -6.23
C GLY A 93 8.74 4.00 -7.52
N PRO A 94 9.47 3.69 -8.59
CA PRO A 94 9.18 4.18 -9.94
C PRO A 94 7.70 4.01 -10.32
N TRP A 95 7.17 4.92 -11.15
CA TRP A 95 5.75 4.93 -11.56
C TRP A 95 4.76 5.07 -10.40
N GLY A 96 5.27 5.55 -9.27
CA GLY A 96 4.51 5.86 -8.08
C GLY A 96 3.42 6.90 -8.28
N ARG A 97 2.47 6.88 -7.36
CA ARG A 97 1.41 7.88 -7.25
C ARG A 97 1.99 9.26 -6.90
N PRO A 98 1.70 10.33 -7.68
CA PRO A 98 2.24 11.68 -7.43
C PRO A 98 1.81 12.33 -6.11
N ASP A 99 0.70 11.85 -5.53
CA ASP A 99 0.17 12.34 -4.26
C ASP A 99 0.84 11.71 -3.02
N MET A 100 1.68 10.67 -3.21
CA MET A 100 2.39 10.02 -2.11
C MET A 100 3.62 10.82 -1.65
N ALA A 101 3.91 10.77 -0.35
CA ALA A 101 4.92 11.61 0.31
C ALA A 101 6.30 11.63 -0.40
N TYR A 102 6.88 10.47 -0.71
CA TYR A 102 8.20 10.42 -1.38
C TYR A 102 8.21 11.14 -2.74
N PHE A 103 7.11 11.04 -3.48
CA PHE A 103 6.96 11.64 -4.80
C PHE A 103 6.76 13.14 -4.69
N PHE A 104 5.81 13.54 -3.84
CA PHE A 104 5.50 14.93 -3.55
C PHE A 104 6.74 15.68 -3.02
N PHE A 105 7.49 15.07 -2.11
CA PHE A 105 8.72 15.65 -1.56
C PHE A 105 9.80 15.81 -2.62
N THR A 106 10.05 14.81 -3.46
CA THR A 106 11.01 14.93 -4.57
C THR A 106 10.66 16.10 -5.49
N ARG A 107 9.38 16.24 -5.87
CA ARG A 107 8.91 17.37 -6.68
C ARG A 107 9.21 18.71 -6.02
N ASN A 108 8.84 18.88 -4.75
CA ASN A 108 9.00 20.16 -4.05
C ASN A 108 10.48 20.50 -3.82
N ILE A 109 11.31 19.53 -3.47
CA ILE A 109 12.76 19.71 -3.30
C ILE A 109 13.38 20.22 -4.61
N LEU A 110 13.08 19.57 -5.74
CA LEU A 110 13.61 19.96 -7.04
C LEU A 110 13.08 21.33 -7.53
N GLN A 111 11.90 21.75 -7.06
CA GLN A 111 11.30 23.04 -7.40
C GLN A 111 11.65 24.15 -6.39
N GLY A 112 12.50 23.88 -5.39
CA GLY A 112 12.81 24.83 -4.32
C GLY A 112 11.60 25.22 -3.45
N LYS A 113 10.51 24.45 -3.50
CA LYS A 113 9.28 24.67 -2.73
C LYS A 113 9.37 24.02 -1.34
N PRO A 114 8.65 24.55 -0.34
CA PRO A 114 8.59 23.93 0.97
C PRO A 114 8.05 22.48 0.93
N VAL A 115 8.64 21.63 1.75
CA VAL A 115 8.16 20.28 2.06
C VAL A 115 7.45 20.31 3.40
N THR A 116 6.13 20.10 3.37
CA THR A 116 5.32 20.00 4.59
C THR A 116 5.56 18.65 5.27
N VAL A 117 6.07 18.68 6.50
CA VAL A 117 6.31 17.49 7.32
C VAL A 117 5.33 17.50 8.48
N TYR A 118 4.41 16.55 8.48
CA TYR A 118 3.44 16.38 9.56
C TYR A 118 4.07 15.65 10.75
N ARG A 119 3.73 16.10 11.97
CA ARG A 119 4.01 15.40 13.23
C ARG A 119 2.71 15.02 13.92
N GLY A 120 2.71 13.87 14.61
CA GLY A 120 1.58 13.46 15.43
C GLY A 120 1.39 14.39 16.64
N ARG A 121 0.35 14.10 17.43
CA ARG A 121 0.16 14.72 18.74
C ARG A 121 1.43 14.55 19.59
N ASP A 122 1.68 15.53 20.46
CA ASP A 122 2.87 15.56 21.34
C ASP A 122 4.21 15.59 20.59
N HIS A 123 4.20 16.12 19.36
CA HIS A 123 5.38 16.25 18.49
C HIS A 123 6.07 14.92 18.11
N VAL A 124 5.36 13.79 18.20
CA VAL A 124 5.89 12.49 17.79
C VAL A 124 6.04 12.41 16.27
N ASP A 125 7.21 12.00 15.78
CA ASP A 125 7.44 11.82 14.36
C ASP A 125 6.60 10.65 13.81
N ILE A 126 5.90 10.89 12.71
CA ILE A 126 5.11 9.89 12.01
C ILE A 126 6.05 8.90 11.32
N ALA A 127 5.78 7.60 11.47
CA ALA A 127 6.54 6.55 10.80
C ALA A 127 5.66 5.66 9.91
N ARG A 128 6.22 5.23 8.78
CA ARG A 128 5.55 4.38 7.80
C ARG A 128 6.42 3.20 7.44
N ASP A 129 5.79 2.03 7.31
CA ASP A 129 6.42 0.83 6.77
C ASP A 129 6.42 0.94 5.23
N PHE A 130 7.55 1.40 4.68
CA PHE A 130 7.74 1.57 3.25
C PHE A 130 8.21 0.29 2.59
N THR A 131 7.43 -0.21 1.64
CA THR A 131 7.74 -1.43 0.88
C THR A 131 7.98 -1.09 -0.58
N TYR A 132 9.12 -1.52 -1.12
CA TYR A 132 9.48 -1.20 -2.49
C TYR A 132 8.59 -1.96 -3.48
N ILE A 133 8.26 -1.33 -4.61
CA ILE A 133 7.31 -1.87 -5.59
C ILE A 133 7.69 -3.27 -6.08
N ASP A 134 8.98 -3.56 -6.35
CA ASP A 134 9.40 -4.88 -6.82
C ASP A 134 9.18 -5.97 -5.75
N ASP A 135 9.33 -5.63 -4.47
CA ASP A 135 9.04 -6.55 -3.36
C ASP A 135 7.53 -6.85 -3.32
N ILE A 136 6.68 -5.82 -3.46
CA ILE A 136 5.22 -5.99 -3.54
C ILE A 136 4.82 -6.86 -4.74
N VAL A 137 5.39 -6.61 -5.92
CA VAL A 137 5.11 -7.42 -7.12
C VAL A 137 5.46 -8.88 -6.88
N ARG A 138 6.62 -9.18 -6.27
CA ARG A 138 6.97 -10.56 -5.88
C ARG A 138 5.94 -11.18 -4.94
N GLY A 139 5.45 -10.43 -3.96
CA GLY A 139 4.39 -10.90 -3.05
C GLY A 139 3.07 -11.20 -3.77
N CYS A 140 2.68 -10.35 -4.73
CA CYS A 140 1.49 -10.58 -5.55
C CYS A 140 1.60 -11.83 -6.42
N LEU A 141 2.75 -12.01 -7.09
CA LEU A 141 3.02 -13.20 -7.91
C LEU A 141 3.01 -14.47 -7.06
N ALA A 142 3.70 -14.47 -5.92
CA ALA A 142 3.69 -15.61 -5.01
C ALA A 142 2.28 -15.94 -4.46
N ALA A 143 1.44 -14.92 -4.23
CA ALA A 143 0.05 -15.13 -3.84
C ALA A 143 -0.78 -15.82 -4.94
N LEU A 144 -0.52 -15.50 -6.21
CA LEU A 144 -1.11 -16.17 -7.37
C LEU A 144 -0.58 -17.60 -7.52
N ASP A 145 0.74 -17.78 -7.48
CA ASP A 145 1.40 -19.08 -7.68
C ASP A 145 1.02 -20.10 -6.61
N THR A 146 0.75 -19.63 -5.39
CA THR A 146 0.33 -20.48 -4.26
C THR A 146 -1.19 -20.51 -4.07
N ALA A 147 -1.97 -19.89 -4.97
CA ALA A 147 -3.42 -19.92 -4.87
C ALA A 147 -3.94 -21.36 -5.03
N GLY A 148 -4.84 -21.76 -4.15
CA GLY A 148 -5.55 -23.02 -4.33
C GLY A 148 -6.62 -22.91 -5.41
N ARG A 149 -7.27 -24.04 -5.70
CA ARG A 149 -8.34 -24.08 -6.69
C ARG A 149 -9.65 -23.59 -6.11
N SER A 150 -10.41 -22.86 -6.92
CA SER A 150 -11.84 -22.67 -6.71
C SER A 150 -12.55 -24.01 -6.82
N THR A 151 -13.66 -24.16 -6.12
CA THR A 151 -14.44 -25.40 -6.02
C THR A 151 -15.90 -25.22 -6.43
N GLY A 152 -16.28 -24.03 -6.91
CA GLY A 152 -17.62 -23.80 -7.45
C GLY A 152 -17.72 -24.13 -8.93
N GLY A 153 -18.97 -24.14 -9.40
CA GLY A 153 -19.33 -24.20 -10.82
C GLY A 153 -20.85 -24.29 -10.98
N GLY A 154 -21.41 -23.64 -12.00
CA GLY A 154 -22.87 -23.56 -12.18
C GLY A 154 -23.59 -22.83 -11.04
N GLY A 155 -22.97 -21.80 -10.48
CA GLY A 155 -23.54 -20.98 -9.41
C GLY A 155 -23.60 -21.63 -8.02
N ARG A 156 -22.98 -22.81 -7.82
CA ARG A 156 -22.96 -23.52 -6.52
C ARG A 156 -21.56 -23.97 -6.16
N LYS A 157 -21.24 -23.92 -4.86
CA LYS A 157 -20.01 -24.48 -4.28
C LYS A 157 -20.08 -26.00 -4.22
N ARG A 158 -19.01 -26.69 -4.64
CA ARG A 158 -18.91 -28.17 -4.60
C ARG A 158 -17.99 -28.69 -3.49
N GLY A 159 -17.24 -27.82 -2.82
CA GLY A 159 -16.32 -28.17 -1.73
C GLY A 159 -15.68 -26.93 -1.09
N ALA A 160 -14.81 -27.09 -0.10
CA ALA A 160 -14.11 -25.95 0.50
C ALA A 160 -13.05 -25.37 -0.44
N ALA A 161 -13.00 -24.04 -0.57
CA ALA A 161 -11.96 -23.32 -1.32
C ALA A 161 -11.17 -22.41 -0.37
N PRO A 162 -9.87 -22.17 -0.61
CA PRO A 162 -9.07 -21.34 0.30
C PRO A 162 -9.51 -19.88 0.32
N TYR A 163 -9.64 -19.33 1.54
CA TYR A 163 -9.75 -17.90 1.79
C TYR A 163 -8.57 -17.45 2.65
N ARG A 164 -7.70 -16.60 2.10
CA ARG A 164 -6.45 -16.18 2.75
C ARG A 164 -6.35 -14.66 2.80
N ILE A 165 -5.75 -14.13 3.86
CA ILE A 165 -5.38 -12.72 3.95
C ILE A 165 -3.92 -12.65 4.37
N PHE A 166 -3.13 -11.81 3.70
CA PHE A 166 -1.72 -11.60 4.02
C PHE A 166 -1.39 -10.11 4.10
N ASN A 167 -0.54 -9.76 5.06
CA ASN A 167 0.15 -8.49 5.12
C ASN A 167 1.37 -8.51 4.20
N LEU A 168 1.43 -7.56 3.28
CA LEU A 168 2.62 -7.32 2.45
C LEU A 168 3.22 -5.97 2.83
N GLY A 169 4.24 -6.03 3.70
CA GLY A 169 5.00 -4.90 4.23
C GLY A 169 6.52 -5.16 4.20
N ASN A 170 7.31 -4.30 4.85
CA ASN A 170 8.79 -4.40 4.90
C ASN A 170 9.33 -4.58 6.33
N THR A 171 8.50 -4.44 7.38
CA THR A 171 8.87 -4.60 8.80
C THR A 171 9.87 -3.58 9.36
N SER A 172 10.18 -2.53 8.58
CA SER A 172 11.15 -1.50 8.95
C SER A 172 10.51 -0.11 8.83
N PRO A 173 9.77 0.35 9.85
CA PRO A 173 9.17 1.68 9.84
C PRO A 173 10.23 2.78 9.77
N VAL A 174 10.03 3.76 8.90
CA VAL A 174 10.92 4.93 8.77
C VAL A 174 10.13 6.20 9.00
N THR A 175 10.72 7.13 9.76
CA THR A 175 10.10 8.43 10.05
C THR A 175 10.11 9.35 8.83
N VAL A 176 9.12 10.23 8.74
CA VAL A 176 9.05 11.23 7.65
C VAL A 176 10.31 12.11 7.57
N PRO A 177 10.90 12.62 8.67
CA PRO A 177 12.15 13.36 8.61
C PRO A 177 13.33 12.53 8.06
N ALA A 178 13.42 11.24 8.41
CA ALA A 178 14.44 10.35 7.88
C ALA A 178 14.27 10.11 6.36
N LEU A 179 13.02 9.96 5.89
CA LEU A 179 12.69 9.89 4.47
C LEU A 179 13.16 11.16 3.71
N VAL A 180 12.86 12.35 4.24
CA VAL A 180 13.31 13.62 3.63
C VAL A 180 14.84 13.68 3.57
N ALA A 181 15.53 13.31 4.64
CA ALA A 181 17.00 13.30 4.66
C ALA A 181 17.60 12.32 3.62
N MET A 182 16.97 11.16 3.40
CA MET A 182 17.38 10.23 2.35
C MET A 182 17.18 10.81 0.94
N LEU A 183 16.05 11.50 0.71
CA LEU A 183 15.78 12.19 -0.55
C LEU A 183 16.78 13.31 -0.82
N GLU A 184 17.10 14.14 0.19
CA GLU A 184 18.13 15.18 0.07
C GLU A 184 19.48 14.62 -0.39
N ARG A 185 19.89 13.47 0.18
CA ARG A 185 21.13 12.78 -0.24
C ARG A 185 21.04 12.26 -1.68
N CYS A 186 19.91 11.68 -2.07
CA CYS A 186 19.73 11.16 -3.44
C CYS A 186 19.67 12.26 -4.50
N LEU A 187 19.09 13.41 -4.15
CA LEU A 187 18.91 14.56 -5.04
C LEU A 187 20.09 15.53 -5.03
N MET A 188 20.93 15.48 -3.98
CA MET A 188 21.99 16.46 -3.69
C MET A 188 21.46 17.89 -3.54
N VAL A 189 20.24 18.05 -3.02
CA VAL A 189 19.56 19.34 -2.80
C VAL A 189 18.95 19.32 -1.40
N LYS A 190 19.09 20.43 -0.66
CA LYS A 190 18.50 20.58 0.68
C LYS A 190 17.02 20.92 0.59
N ALA A 191 16.19 20.25 1.38
CA ALA A 191 14.75 20.53 1.43
C ALA A 191 14.48 21.76 2.30
N ARG A 192 13.59 22.65 1.84
CA ARG A 192 13.00 23.68 2.70
C ARG A 192 11.89 23.05 3.52
N ARG A 193 12.15 22.66 4.76
CA ARG A 193 11.18 21.93 5.59
C ARG A 193 10.22 22.90 6.27
N HIS A 194 8.93 22.60 6.21
CA HIS A 194 7.89 23.28 6.98
C HIS A 194 7.18 22.25 7.85
N VAL A 195 7.44 22.27 9.16
CA VAL A 195 6.87 21.29 10.09
C VAL A 195 5.52 21.80 10.59
N VAL A 196 4.51 20.95 10.50
CA VAL A 196 3.14 21.25 10.94
C VAL A 196 2.61 20.10 11.79
N GLU A 197 1.72 20.40 12.72
CA GLU A 197 1.00 19.36 13.45
C GLU A 197 -0.06 18.72 12.54
N MET A 198 -0.16 17.40 12.60
CA MET A 198 -1.12 16.66 11.79
C MET A 198 -2.54 17.01 12.23
N PRO A 199 -3.45 17.35 11.29
CA PRO A 199 -4.84 17.51 11.65
C PRO A 199 -5.38 16.19 12.20
N GLY A 200 -6.24 16.24 13.22
CA GLY A 200 -6.73 15.05 13.94
C GLY A 200 -7.65 14.12 13.15
N ASN A 201 -7.65 14.16 11.81
CA ASN A 201 -8.60 13.48 10.96
C ASN A 201 -8.02 12.22 10.28
N GLY A 202 -8.13 11.08 10.97
CA GLY A 202 -8.16 9.76 10.32
C GLY A 202 -6.83 9.18 9.84
N ASP A 203 -5.70 9.86 10.06
CA ASP A 203 -4.38 9.32 9.76
C ASP A 203 -3.79 8.56 10.96
N VAL A 204 -3.27 7.36 10.68
CA VAL A 204 -2.62 6.51 11.69
C VAL A 204 -1.15 6.94 11.82
N PRO A 205 -0.65 7.29 13.02
CA PRO A 205 0.69 7.87 13.18
C PRO A 205 1.82 6.87 12.92
N PHE A 206 1.57 5.56 13.12
CA PHE A 206 2.57 4.52 13.01
C PHE A 206 2.00 3.28 12.33
N THR A 207 2.73 2.70 11.38
CA THR A 207 2.37 1.43 10.74
C THR A 207 3.56 0.51 10.75
N HIS A 208 3.35 -0.74 11.14
CA HIS A 208 4.37 -1.79 11.19
C HIS A 208 3.70 -3.13 10.90
N ALA A 209 4.09 -3.77 9.81
CA ALA A 209 3.51 -5.05 9.40
C ALA A 209 4.14 -6.23 10.15
N ASN A 210 3.34 -7.17 10.63
CA ASN A 210 3.82 -8.54 10.84
C ASN A 210 3.67 -9.29 9.52
N ILE A 211 4.78 -9.75 8.93
CA ILE A 211 4.79 -10.48 7.65
C ILE A 211 5.07 -11.98 7.83
N SER A 212 4.99 -12.50 9.05
CA SER A 212 5.37 -13.90 9.34
C SER A 212 4.55 -14.89 8.51
N LEU A 213 3.25 -14.65 8.38
CA LEU A 213 2.36 -15.51 7.61
C LEU A 213 2.68 -15.47 6.10
N ALA A 214 2.93 -14.28 5.54
CA ALA A 214 3.33 -14.13 4.15
C ALA A 214 4.70 -14.78 3.87
N ARG A 215 5.65 -14.66 4.80
CA ARG A 215 6.96 -15.31 4.71
C ARG A 215 6.83 -16.83 4.70
N GLU A 216 6.01 -17.38 5.59
CA GLU A 216 5.81 -18.83 5.71
C GLU A 216 5.08 -19.41 4.48
N GLN A 217 3.96 -18.80 4.07
CA GLN A 217 3.10 -19.39 3.05
C GLN A 217 3.40 -18.95 1.62
N LEU A 218 4.03 -17.79 1.43
CA LEU A 218 4.34 -17.22 0.11
C LEU A 218 5.86 -17.17 -0.15
N GLY A 219 6.70 -17.48 0.82
CA GLY A 219 8.15 -17.21 0.73
C GLY A 219 8.46 -15.71 0.65
N TYR A 220 7.52 -14.85 1.06
CA TYR A 220 7.65 -13.40 0.91
C TYR A 220 8.76 -12.84 1.81
N LYS A 221 9.82 -12.32 1.17
CA LYS A 221 10.99 -11.73 1.83
C LYS A 221 11.36 -10.41 1.15
N PRO A 222 10.93 -9.26 1.67
CA PRO A 222 11.32 -7.97 1.11
C PRO A 222 12.83 -7.78 1.32
N THR A 223 13.54 -7.36 0.27
CA THR A 223 15.01 -7.26 0.27
C THR A 223 15.52 -5.87 -0.08
N THR A 224 14.63 -4.98 -0.55
CA THR A 224 15.03 -3.63 -0.94
C THR A 224 15.01 -2.70 0.26
N SER A 225 16.18 -2.22 0.68
CA SER A 225 16.26 -1.15 1.68
C SER A 225 15.63 0.14 1.15
N LEU A 226 15.10 0.97 2.05
CA LEU A 226 14.47 2.25 1.68
C LEU A 226 15.43 3.12 0.85
N GLU A 227 16.69 3.23 1.27
CA GLU A 227 17.69 4.02 0.55
C GLU A 227 17.93 3.51 -0.88
N MET A 228 18.02 2.18 -1.08
CA MET A 228 18.22 1.61 -2.42
C MET A 228 17.00 1.85 -3.31
N GLY A 229 15.78 1.66 -2.79
CA GLY A 229 14.56 1.93 -3.56
C GLY A 229 14.39 3.41 -3.88
N LEU A 230 14.76 4.32 -2.98
CA LEU A 230 14.74 5.77 -3.23
C LEU A 230 15.76 6.18 -4.29
N LYS A 231 16.96 5.60 -4.30
CA LYS A 231 17.94 5.81 -5.39
C LYS A 231 17.36 5.41 -6.75
N LYS A 232 16.72 4.24 -6.82
CA LYS A 232 16.04 3.77 -8.06
C LYS A 232 14.89 4.71 -8.47
N PHE A 233 14.06 5.12 -7.50
CA PHE A 233 12.96 6.05 -7.74
C PHE A 233 13.46 7.41 -8.24
N VAL A 234 14.45 8.03 -7.58
CA VAL A 234 15.00 9.32 -7.98
C VAL A 234 15.61 9.25 -9.38
N ARG A 235 16.36 8.18 -9.69
CA ARG A 235 16.88 7.95 -11.05
C ARG A 235 15.76 7.92 -12.09
N TRP A 236 14.69 7.17 -11.82
CA TRP A 236 13.51 7.15 -12.69
C TRP A 236 12.86 8.53 -12.80
N TYR A 237 12.64 9.23 -11.68
CA TYR A 237 11.97 10.52 -11.63
C TYR A 237 12.72 11.56 -12.48
N LEU A 238 14.03 11.67 -12.29
CA LEU A 238 14.85 12.64 -13.01
C LEU A 238 14.84 12.35 -14.52
N SER A 239 14.90 11.07 -14.90
CA SER A 239 14.81 10.64 -16.30
C SER A 239 13.44 10.95 -16.90
N TYR A 240 12.36 10.55 -16.23
CA TYR A 240 10.99 10.65 -16.71
C TYR A 240 10.50 12.10 -16.82
N TYR A 241 10.87 12.96 -15.86
CA TYR A 241 10.50 14.38 -15.85
C TYR A 241 11.56 15.31 -16.49
N GLY A 242 12.62 14.76 -17.09
CA GLY A 242 13.59 15.56 -17.86
C GLY A 242 14.58 16.40 -17.03
N TYR A 243 14.84 16.04 -15.78
CA TYR A 243 15.87 16.66 -14.94
C TYR A 243 17.28 16.10 -15.23
N ASN A 244 17.64 15.93 -16.51
CA ASN A 244 18.94 15.41 -16.89
C ASN A 244 20.08 16.31 -16.39
N ARG A 245 21.17 15.72 -15.89
CA ARG A 245 22.36 16.40 -15.34
C ARG A 245 23.14 17.27 -16.35
N GLY A 246 22.60 17.53 -17.55
CA GLY A 246 23.22 18.34 -18.60
C GLY A 246 22.34 19.47 -19.18
N THR A 247 21.06 19.55 -18.81
CA THR A 247 20.17 20.65 -19.23
C THR A 247 20.04 21.67 -18.10
N HIS A 248 20.09 22.96 -18.45
CA HIS A 248 20.23 24.18 -17.62
C HIS A 248 19.52 24.28 -16.25
N ALA A 249 18.63 23.36 -15.88
CA ALA A 249 17.86 23.37 -14.64
C ALA A 249 18.69 23.22 -13.35
N PHE A 250 19.88 22.59 -13.38
CA PHE A 250 20.73 22.43 -12.19
C PHE A 250 21.68 23.61 -11.92
N ARG A 251 21.83 24.56 -12.87
CA ARG A 251 22.80 25.66 -12.74
C ARG A 251 22.24 26.93 -12.08
N ASN A 252 20.92 27.08 -11.98
CA ASN A 252 20.30 28.33 -11.52
C ASN A 252 19.99 28.39 -10.02
N HIS A 253 20.37 27.37 -9.23
CA HIS A 253 20.02 27.28 -7.81
C HIS A 253 21.20 26.94 -6.88
N LEU A 254 22.43 27.29 -7.28
CA LEU A 254 23.57 27.41 -6.37
C LEU A 254 23.73 28.87 -5.94
#